data_AF-A0A975GQ94-F1
#
_entry.id   AF-A0A975GQ94-F1
#
_cell.length_a   1.000
_cell.length_b   1.000
_cell.length_c   1.000
_cell.angle_alpha   90.00
_cell.angle_beta   90.00
_cell.angle_gamma   90.00
#
_symmetry.space_group_name_H-M   'P 1'
#
loop_
_entity.id
_entity.type
_entity.pdbx_description
1 polymer ?
#
loop_
_entity_poly.entity_id
_entity_poly.type
_entity_poly.pdbx_seq_one_letter_code
_entity_poly.pdbx_strand_id
1 'polypeptide(L)' 'MARTKYHITPESGRLSVTLNKRQLKEFKKMSIEFEMSIDEILQIAVDSFIQKYQNVSADQIDKKGVDSLFEQIK' A
#
# COMPACT_ATOMS: atom_id res chain seq x y z
N MET A 1 -21.45 -29.53 -16.16
CA MET A 1 -20.77 -29.09 -14.92
C MET A 1 -19.99 -27.83 -15.22
N ALA A 2 -20.42 -26.69 -14.67
CA ALA A 2 -19.75 -25.42 -14.84
C ALA A 2 -18.34 -25.49 -14.22
N ARG A 3 -17.30 -25.21 -15.02
CA ARG A 3 -15.91 -25.14 -14.55
C ARG A 3 -15.77 -23.89 -13.67
N THR A 4 -15.96 -24.03 -12.37
CA THR A 4 -15.48 -23.06 -11.38
C THR A 4 -13.95 -23.04 -11.44
N LYS A 5 -13.40 -22.24 -12.35
CA LYS A 5 -11.98 -21.89 -12.33
C LYS A 5 -11.80 -20.97 -11.12
N TYR A 6 -11.37 -21.54 -10.00
CA TYR A 6 -10.80 -20.74 -8.91
C TYR A 6 -9.69 -19.89 -9.51
N HIS A 7 -9.78 -18.58 -9.39
CA HIS A 7 -8.65 -17.70 -9.68
C HIS A 7 -7.60 -17.99 -8.61
N ILE A 8 -6.62 -18.85 -8.94
CA ILE A 8 -5.48 -19.10 -8.08
C ILE A 8 -4.73 -17.78 -7.99
N THR A 9 -4.69 -17.19 -6.81
CA THR A 9 -3.81 -16.04 -6.55
C THR A 9 -2.38 -16.51 -6.72
N PRO A 10 -1.59 -15.90 -7.62
CA PRO A 10 -0.20 -16.30 -7.81
C PRO A 10 0.61 -16.06 -6.52
N GLU A 11 1.63 -16.89 -6.29
CA GLU A 11 2.48 -16.78 -5.09
C GLU A 11 3.23 -15.44 -5.00
N SER A 12 3.47 -14.80 -6.14
CA SER A 12 4.07 -13.46 -6.20
C SER A 12 3.55 -12.67 -7.38
N GLY A 13 3.66 -11.34 -7.29
CA GLY A 13 3.33 -10.40 -8.35
C GLY A 13 4.32 -9.25 -8.36
N ARG A 14 4.45 -8.57 -9.51
CA ARG A 14 5.23 -7.34 -9.63
C ARG A 14 4.28 -6.15 -9.65
N LEU A 15 4.56 -5.18 -8.79
CA LEU A 15 3.88 -3.89 -8.76
C LEU A 15 4.92 -2.80 -9.05
N SER A 16 4.57 -1.83 -9.89
CA SER A 16 5.39 -0.66 -10.17
C SER A 16 4.64 0.57 -9.70
N VAL A 17 5.31 1.44 -8.96
CA VAL A 17 4.75 2.69 -8.43
C VAL A 17 5.61 3.83 -8.91
N THR A 18 4.97 4.86 -9.46
CA THR A 18 5.67 6.10 -9.84
C THR A 18 5.70 7.05 -8.66
N LEU A 19 6.90 7.36 -8.16
CA LEU A 19 7.10 8.33 -7.09
C LEU A 19 7.37 9.72 -7.66
N ASN A 20 6.80 10.74 -7.05
CA ASN A 20 7.13 12.13 -7.36
C ASN A 20 8.49 12.53 -6.77
N LYS A 21 9.02 13.69 -7.19
CA LYS A 21 10.33 14.20 -6.76
C LYS A 21 10.47 14.30 -5.23
N ARG A 22 9.41 14.68 -4.52
CA ARG A 22 9.42 14.79 -3.05
C ARG A 22 9.53 13.40 -2.42
N GLN A 23 8.69 12.46 -2.83
CA GLN A 23 8.69 11.09 -2.34
C GLN A 23 10.05 10.41 -2.56
N LEU A 24 10.63 10.55 -3.76
CA LEU A 24 11.94 9.97 -4.06
C LEU A 24 13.05 10.51 -3.14
N LYS A 25 13.03 11.80 -2.79
CA LYS A 25 14.00 12.40 -1.88
C LYS A 25 13.88 11.83 -0.47
N GLU A 26 12.66 11.71 0.04
CA GLU A 26 12.42 11.16 1.37
C GLU A 26 12.83 9.68 1.43
N PHE A 27 12.49 8.87 0.43
CA PHE A 27 12.92 7.47 0.37
C PHE A 27 14.44 7.32 0.36
N LYS A 28 15.16 8.19 -0.37
CA LYS A 28 16.64 8.20 -0.35
C LYS A 28 17.20 8.59 1.01
N LYS A 29 16.56 9.53 1.70
CA LYS A 29 16.96 9.92 3.05
C LYS A 29 16.78 8.76 4.03
N MET A 30 15.62 8.10 3.98
CA MET A 30 15.34 6.90 4.77
C MET A 30 16.34 5.76 4.50
N SER A 31 16.71 5.52 3.23
CA SER A 31 17.72 4.49 2.90
C SER A 31 19.07 4.74 3.55
N ILE A 32 19.46 6.01 3.71
CA ILE A 32 20.70 6.38 4.39
C ILE A 32 20.53 6.24 5.90
N GLU A 33 19.44 6.75 6.46
CA GLU A 33 19.20 6.76 7.92
C GLU A 33 19.04 5.35 8.51
N PHE A 34 18.41 4.43 7.77
CA PHE A 34 18.19 3.06 8.22
C PHE A 34 19.27 2.08 7.76
N GLU A 35 20.24 2.51 6.96
CA GLU A 35 21.24 1.65 6.33
C GLU A 35 20.61 0.48 5.53
N MET A 36 19.53 0.78 4.81
CA MET A 36 18.75 -0.20 4.03
C MET A 36 18.64 0.20 2.57
N SER A 37 18.44 -0.79 1.70
CA SER A 37 18.14 -0.52 0.29
C SER A 37 16.74 0.10 0.13
N ILE A 38 16.55 0.84 -0.97
CA ILE A 38 15.24 1.42 -1.31
C ILE A 38 14.18 0.32 -1.49
N ASP A 39 14.58 -0.84 -2.03
CA ASP A 39 13.68 -1.97 -2.27
C ASP A 39 13.18 -2.58 -0.95
N GLU A 40 14.05 -2.73 0.05
CA GLU A 40 13.66 -3.21 1.38
C GLU A 40 12.71 -2.22 2.08
N ILE A 41 12.97 -0.92 1.97
CA ILE A 41 12.08 0.11 2.51
C ILE A 41 10.71 0.08 1.82
N LEU A 42 10.68 -0.12 0.50
CA LEU A 42 9.42 -0.28 -0.24
C LEU A 42 8.66 -1.52 0.20
N GLN A 43 9.35 -2.64 0.43
CA GLN A 43 8.72 -3.86 0.94
C GLN A 43 8.09 -3.63 2.32
N ILE A 44 8.82 -2.98 3.23
CA ILE A 44 8.32 -2.61 4.56
C ILE A 44 7.11 -1.68 4.46
N ALA A 45 7.14 -0.70 3.54
CA ALA A 45 6.02 0.21 3.34
C ALA A 45 4.76 -0.52 2.86
N VAL A 46 4.91 -1.50 1.96
CA VAL A 46 3.81 -2.35 1.50
C VAL A 46 3.25 -3.19 2.65
N ASP A 47 4.10 -3.87 3.40
CA ASP A 47 3.67 -4.73 4.52
C ASP A 47 2.99 -3.92 5.63
N SER A 48 3.55 -2.75 5.97
CA SER A 48 2.97 -1.83 6.94
C SER A 48 1.59 -1.33 6.49
N PHE A 49 1.43 -1.03 5.20
CA PHE A 49 0.14 -0.60 4.65
C PHE A 49 -0.91 -1.73 4.72
N ILE A 50 -0.53 -2.97 4.37
CA ILE A 50 -1.42 -4.13 4.46
C ILE A 50 -1.82 -4.40 5.91
N GLN A 51 -0.87 -4.42 6.84
CA GLN A 51 -1.16 -4.60 8.26
C GLN A 51 -2.10 -3.52 8.79
N LYS A 52 -1.86 -2.26 8.41
CA LYS A 52 -2.72 -1.16 8.80
C LYS A 52 -4.13 -1.34 8.26
N TYR A 53 -4.28 -1.75 7.00
CA TYR A 53 -5.57 -2.05 6.39
C TYR A 53 -6.30 -3.20 7.11
N GLN A 54 -5.62 -4.31 7.37
CA GLN A 54 -6.19 -5.48 8.07
C GLN A 54 -6.60 -5.18 9.52
N ASN A 55 -5.90 -4.26 10.18
CA ASN A 55 -6.20 -3.85 11.55
C ASN A 55 -7.30 -2.78 11.65
N VAL A 56 -7.77 -2.20 10.54
CA VAL A 56 -8.92 -1.29 10.56
C VAL A 56 -10.20 -2.14 10.63
N SER A 57 -11.03 -1.92 11.66
CA SER A 57 -12.34 -2.58 11.72
C SER A 57 -13.21 -2.14 10.54
N ALA A 58 -14.04 -3.04 10.01
CA ALA A 58 -14.90 -2.75 8.85
C ALA A 58 -15.74 -1.47 9.04
N ASP A 59 -16.25 -1.25 10.26
CA ASP A 59 -17.03 -0.05 10.64
C ASP A 59 -16.24 1.27 10.54
N GLN A 60 -14.91 1.22 10.58
CA GLN A 60 -14.02 2.38 10.43
C GLN A 60 -13.55 2.60 8.99
N ILE A 61 -13.58 1.56 8.14
CA ILE A 61 -13.26 1.68 6.71
C ILE A 61 -14.34 2.50 6.01
N ASP A 62 -15.61 2.23 6.31
CA ASP A 62 -16.75 2.95 5.71
C ASP A 62 -16.73 4.44 6.05
N LYS A 63 -16.40 4.79 7.30
CA LYS A 63 -16.28 6.20 7.72
C LYS A 63 -15.15 6.94 7.00
N LYS A 64 -13.98 6.31 6.83
CA LYS A 64 -12.86 6.94 6.10
C LYS A 64 -13.11 7.06 4.60
N GLY A 65 -13.80 6.10 4.00
CA GLY A 65 -14.25 6.19 2.61
C GLY A 65 -15.19 7.38 2.41
N VAL A 66 -16.16 7.51 3.32
CA VAL A 66 -17.10 8.63 3.38
C VAL A 66 -16.36 9.97 3.60
N ASP A 67 -15.47 10.06 4.58
CA ASP A 67 -14.72 11.29 4.86
C ASP A 67 -13.83 11.70 3.68
N SER A 68 -13.20 10.75 2.97
CA SER A 68 -12.41 11.03 1.78
C SER A 68 -13.23 11.54 0.58
N LEU A 69 -14.50 11.13 0.50
CA LEU A 69 -15.45 11.63 -0.50
C LEU A 69 -15.94 13.04 -0.17
N PHE A 70 -16.05 13.37 1.13
CA PHE A 70 -16.50 14.69 1.60
C PHE A 70 -15.38 15.74 1.74
N GLU A 71 -14.11 15.34 1.89
CA GLU A 71 -12.96 16.26 1.83
C GLU A 71 -12.69 16.83 0.43
N GLN A 72 -13.17 16.20 -0.65
CA GLN A 72 -13.07 16.74 -2.01
C GLN A 72 -14.12 17.82 -2.33
N ILE A 73 -15.02 18.16 -1.39
CA ILE A 73 -16.13 19.11 -1.60
C ILE A 73 -15.88 20.46 -0.87
N LYS A 74 -14.70 20.69 -0.31
CA LYS A 74 -14.31 21.99 0.29
C LYS A 74 -13.13 22.63 -0.43
#